data_AF-A0A0G0JY86-F1
#
_entry.id   AF-A0A0G0JY86-F1
#
_cell.length_a   1.000
_cell.length_b   1.000
_cell.length_c   1.000
_cell.angle_alpha   90.00
_cell.angle_beta   90.00
_cell.angle_gamma   90.00
#
_symmetry.space_group_name_H-M   'P 1'
#
loop_
_entity.id
_entity.type
_entity.pdbx_description
1 polymer ?
#
loop_
_entity_poly.entity_id
_entity_poly.type
_entity_poly.pdbx_seq_one_letter_code
_entity_poly.pdbx_strand_id
1 'polypeptide(L)'
;DGATRQRIYGRANELGLDLCPAEVGPQLRLQYKDQPEEERLIVAMNPIAGSGGALEMFIVWRDASGLWLGCGYDYPGDIWFAGLRFVFARRK
;
A
#
# COMPACT_ATOMS: atom_id res chain seq x y z
N ASP A 1 -15.75 -6.60 7.23
CA ASP A 1 -15.15 -7.57 6.29
C ASP A 1 -13.85 -7.04 5.70
N GLY A 2 -12.94 -7.93 5.29
CA GLY A 2 -11.62 -7.61 4.76
C GLY A 2 -11.13 -8.72 3.81
N ALA A 3 -9.91 -8.59 3.29
CA ALA A 3 -9.36 -9.58 2.35
C ALA A 3 -7.84 -9.75 2.51
N THR A 4 -7.33 -10.91 2.13
CA THR A 4 -5.88 -11.15 2.08
C THR A 4 -5.25 -10.38 0.92
N ARG A 5 -3.96 -10.04 1.03
CA ARG A 5 -3.21 -9.38 -0.06
C ARG A 5 -3.33 -10.15 -1.38
N GLN A 6 -3.27 -11.48 -1.33
CA GLN A 6 -3.42 -12.31 -2.53
C GLN A 6 -4.78 -12.11 -3.22
N ARG A 7 -5.87 -12.04 -2.47
CA ARG A 7 -7.21 -11.79 -3.03
C ARG A 7 -7.31 -10.37 -3.59
N ILE A 8 -6.74 -9.39 -2.90
CA ILE A 8 -6.71 -7.99 -3.33
C ILE A 8 -5.93 -7.86 -4.65
N TYR A 9 -4.73 -8.45 -4.72
CA TYR A 9 -3.87 -8.40 -5.91
C TYR A 9 -4.48 -9.19 -7.07
N GLY A 10 -5.07 -10.35 -6.80
CA GLY A 10 -5.80 -11.13 -7.81
C GLY A 10 -6.93 -10.31 -8.44
N ARG A 11 -7.74 -9.65 -7.61
CA ARG A 11 -8.83 -8.80 -8.09
C ARG A 11 -8.32 -7.57 -8.86
N ALA A 12 -7.24 -6.94 -8.41
CA ALA A 12 -6.63 -5.82 -9.12
C ALA A 12 -6.16 -6.24 -10.53
N ASN A 13 -5.54 -7.42 -10.65
CA ASN A 13 -5.11 -7.95 -11.94
C ASN A 13 -6.30 -8.22 -12.89
N GLU A 14 -7.39 -8.79 -12.39
CA GLU A 14 -8.64 -8.99 -13.16
C GLU A 14 -9.23 -7.66 -13.68
N LEU A 15 -9.04 -6.58 -12.91
CA LEU A 15 -9.49 -5.22 -13.28
C LEU A 15 -8.52 -4.50 -14.22
N GLY A 16 -7.42 -5.13 -14.63
CA GLY A 16 -6.45 -4.48 -15.51
C GLY A 16 -5.48 -3.54 -14.80
N LEU A 17 -5.23 -3.76 -13.52
CA LEU A 17 -4.29 -2.96 -12.72
C LEU A 17 -3.00 -3.75 -12.49
N ASP A 18 -1.88 -3.05 -12.46
CA ASP A 18 -0.56 -3.60 -12.22
C ASP A 18 -0.02 -3.17 -10.85
N LEU A 19 0.92 -3.96 -10.31
CA LEU A 19 1.63 -3.56 -9.10
C LEU A 19 2.56 -2.38 -9.39
N CYS A 20 2.66 -1.47 -8.43
CA CYS A 20 3.58 -0.36 -8.47
C CYS A 20 5.03 -0.83 -8.27
N PRO A 21 6.01 -0.17 -8.93
CA PRO A 21 7.40 -0.17 -8.48
C PRO A 21 7.50 0.34 -7.03
N ALA A 22 8.51 -0.13 -6.29
CA ALA A 22 8.71 0.23 -4.88
C ALA A 22 8.91 1.75 -4.70
N GLU A 23 9.56 2.38 -5.68
CA GLU A 23 9.89 3.80 -5.73
C GLU A 23 8.65 4.69 -5.70
N VAL A 24 7.47 4.17 -6.07
CA VAL A 24 6.20 4.90 -6.00
C VAL A 24 5.90 5.33 -4.57
N GLY A 25 6.25 4.55 -3.53
CA GLY A 25 6.01 4.94 -2.14
C GLY A 25 6.73 6.22 -1.73
N PRO A 26 8.07 6.25 -1.75
CA PRO A 26 8.84 7.47 -1.47
C PRO A 26 8.48 8.63 -2.39
N GLN A 27 8.33 8.39 -3.70
CA GLN A 27 8.02 9.45 -4.65
C GLN A 27 6.64 10.06 -4.42
N LEU A 28 5.63 9.22 -4.16
CA LEU A 28 4.27 9.67 -3.83
C LEU A 28 4.29 10.54 -2.58
N ARG A 29 5.04 10.15 -1.53
CA ARG A 29 5.14 10.97 -0.32
C ARG A 29 5.75 12.34 -0.59
N LEU A 30 6.79 12.39 -1.44
CA LEU A 30 7.45 13.62 -1.82
C LEU A 30 6.53 14.56 -2.59
N GLN A 31 5.69 14.02 -3.48
CA GLN A 31 4.85 14.83 -4.38
C GLN A 31 3.49 15.19 -3.80
N TYR A 32 2.88 14.31 -3.00
CA TYR A 32 1.52 14.48 -2.51
C TYR A 32 1.50 15.23 -1.18
N LYS A 33 1.59 16.57 -1.23
CA LYS A 33 1.72 17.43 -0.03
C LYS A 33 0.41 17.83 0.61
N ASP A 34 -0.66 17.87 -0.17
CA ASP A 34 -2.02 18.25 0.19
C ASP A 34 -2.89 17.06 0.61
N GLN A 35 -2.27 15.93 0.99
CA GLN A 35 -2.96 14.74 1.45
C GLN A 35 -3.96 15.10 2.58
N PRO A 36 -5.22 14.64 2.53
CA PRO A 36 -6.19 14.83 3.61
C PRO A 36 -5.70 14.23 4.94
N GLU A 37 -6.10 14.84 6.06
CA GLU A 37 -5.85 14.25 7.38
C GLU A 37 -6.56 12.90 7.50
N GLU A 38 -5.94 11.95 8.20
CA GLU A 38 -6.40 10.56 8.39
C GLU A 38 -6.38 9.67 7.13
N GLU A 39 -6.03 10.21 5.96
CA GLU A 39 -5.85 9.38 4.77
C GLU A 39 -4.62 8.49 4.91
N ARG A 40 -4.82 7.20 4.62
CA ARG A 40 -3.77 6.19 4.54
C ARG A 40 -3.85 5.48 3.19
N LEU A 41 -2.74 5.46 2.45
CA LEU A 41 -2.62 4.80 1.17
C LEU A 41 -1.51 3.76 1.25
N ILE A 42 -1.86 2.50 0.99
CA ILE A 42 -0.92 1.39 0.88
C ILE A 42 -0.50 1.29 -0.58
N VAL A 43 0.79 1.33 -0.86
CA VAL A 43 1.30 1.13 -2.22
C VAL A 43 1.28 -0.37 -2.51
N ALA A 44 0.44 -0.78 -3.45
CA ALA A 44 0.37 -2.17 -3.88
C ALA A 44 1.60 -2.48 -4.74
N MET A 45 2.64 -2.99 -4.10
CA MET A 45 3.92 -3.33 -4.70
C MET A 45 4.29 -4.78 -4.43
N ASN A 46 5.32 -5.28 -5.10
CA ASN A 46 5.98 -6.50 -4.63
C ASN A 46 6.54 -6.22 -3.23
N PRO A 47 6.11 -6.94 -2.18
CA PRO A 47 6.56 -6.66 -0.82
C PRO A 47 8.06 -6.90 -0.67
N ILE A 48 8.68 -6.12 0.21
CA ILE A 48 10.08 -6.32 0.62
C ILE A 48 10.08 -7.24 1.84
N ALA A 49 10.88 -8.31 1.78
CA ALA A 49 10.98 -9.22 2.91
C ALA A 49 11.82 -8.58 4.04
N GLY A 50 11.19 -8.37 5.20
CA GLY A 50 11.87 -7.98 6.42
C GLY A 50 12.58 -9.15 7.10
N SER A 51 13.49 -8.85 8.03
CA SER A 51 14.32 -9.86 8.73
C SER A 51 13.51 -10.87 9.55
N GLY A 52 12.28 -10.54 9.95
CA GLY A 52 11.36 -11.42 10.69
C GLY A 52 10.39 -12.22 9.82
N GLY A 53 10.59 -12.26 8.49
CA GLY A 53 9.67 -12.93 7.56
C GLY A 53 8.38 -12.15 7.27
N ALA A 54 8.26 -10.94 7.81
CA ALA A 54 7.19 -10.02 7.43
C ALA A 54 7.38 -9.54 5.99
N LEU A 55 6.29 -9.45 5.25
CA LEU A 55 6.26 -8.82 3.94
C LEU A 55 5.87 -7.36 4.13
N GLU A 56 6.78 -6.45 3.80
CA GLU A 56 6.60 -5.02 4.04
C GLU A 56 6.21 -4.29 2.74
N MET A 57 5.16 -3.48 2.82
CA MET A 57 4.72 -2.58 1.76
C MET A 57 4.73 -1.13 2.25
N PHE A 58 5.04 -0.17 1.38
CA PHE A 58 5.02 1.22 1.78
C PHE A 58 3.61 1.74 2.04
N ILE A 59 3.46 2.53 3.12
CA ILE A 59 2.24 3.27 3.43
C ILE A 59 2.59 4.76 3.49
N VAL A 60 1.79 5.57 2.80
CA VAL A 60 1.82 7.04 2.93
C VAL A 60 0.57 7.50 3.66
N TRP A 61 0.75 8.26 4.73
CA TRP A 61 -0.37 8.81 5.48
C TRP A 61 -0.11 10.20 6.01
N ARG A 62 -1.18 10.87 6.41
CA ARG A 62 -1.14 12.12 7.15
C ARG A 62 -1.91 11.99 8.46
N ASP A 63 -1.33 12.53 9.51
CA ASP A 63 -2.00 12.78 10.79
C ASP A 63 -1.76 14.22 11.24
N ALA A 64 -2.24 14.57 12.44
CA ALA A 64 -2.07 15.89 13.03
C ALA A 64 -0.60 16.32 13.21
N SER A 65 0.34 15.37 13.21
CA SER A 65 1.78 15.63 13.34
C SER A 65 2.48 15.84 12.00
N GLY A 66 1.85 15.46 10.87
CA GLY A 66 2.36 15.75 9.53
C GLY A 66 2.24 14.60 8.55
N LEU A 67 3.16 14.60 7.57
CA LEU A 67 3.20 13.66 6.46
C LEU A 67 4.20 12.55 6.73
N TRP A 68 3.77 11.31 6.61
CA TRP A 68 4.57 10.14 6.94
C TRP A 68 4.72 9.17 5.77
N LEU A 69 5.86 8.51 5.76
CA LEU A 69 6.17 7.32 4.97
C LEU A 69 6.65 6.24 5.94
N GLY A 70 6.07 5.05 5.85
CA GLY A 70 6.43 3.91 6.68
C GLY A 70 6.09 2.60 5.97
N CYS A 71 6.10 1.51 6.72
CA CYS A 71 5.76 0.18 6.22
C CYS A 71 4.50 -0.38 6.90
N GLY A 72 3.71 -1.10 6.12
CA GLY A 72 2.68 -2.01 6.61
C GLY A 72 3.20 -3.43 6.58
N TYR A 73 3.03 -4.14 7.69
CA TYR A 73 3.38 -5.55 7.81
C TYR A 73 2.26 -6.42 7.26
N ASP A 74 2.64 -7.39 6.43
CA ASP A 74 1.78 -8.44 5.91
C ASP A 74 2.44 -9.79 6.19
N TYR A 75 1.76 -10.68 6.90
CA TYR A 75 2.12 -12.09 6.99
C TYR A 75 1.19 -12.93 6.12
N PRO A 76 1.63 -14.11 5.65
CA PRO A 76 0.76 -15.02 4.91
C PRO A 76 -0.51 -15.35 5.71
N GLY A 77 -1.68 -14.96 5.17
CA GLY A 77 -2.99 -15.18 5.80
C GLY A 77 -3.57 -13.95 6.50
N ASP A 78 -2.80 -12.87 6.65
CA ASP A 78 -3.29 -11.63 7.22
C ASP A 78 -4.42 -11.01 6.38
N ILE A 79 -5.36 -10.39 7.09
CA ILE A 79 -6.55 -9.79 6.50
C ILE A 79 -6.44 -8.27 6.58
N TRP A 80 -6.40 -7.64 5.41
CA TRP A 80 -6.46 -6.20 5.29
C TRP A 80 -7.91 -5.72 5.46
N PHE A 81 -8.12 -4.75 6.35
CA PHE A 81 -9.43 -4.16 6.62
C PHE A 81 -9.95 -3.38 5.40
N ALA A 82 -11.24 -3.50 5.09
CA ALA A 82 -11.85 -2.89 3.90
C ALA A 82 -11.79 -1.36 3.83
N GLY A 83 -11.59 -0.66 4.95
CA GLY A 83 -11.39 0.79 4.95
C GLY A 83 -10.00 1.25 4.50
N LEU A 84 -9.07 0.32 4.27
CA LEU A 84 -7.73 0.63 3.78
C LEU A 84 -7.72 0.74 2.26
N ARG A 85 -7.04 1.78 1.75
CA ARG A 85 -6.97 2.07 0.33
C ARG A 85 -5.63 1.62 -0.24
N PHE A 86 -5.69 0.88 -1.34
CA PHE A 86 -4.52 0.43 -2.08
C PHE A 86 -4.33 1.26 -3.35
N VAL A 87 -3.08 1.63 -3.62
CA VAL A 87 -2.66 2.33 -4.83
C VAL A 87 -2.05 1.31 -5.79
N PHE A 88 -2.59 1.24 -7.00
CA PHE A 88 -2.09 0.40 -8.09
C PHE A 88 -1.67 1.25 -9.28
N ALA A 89 -0.80 0.69 -10.13
CA ALA A 89 -0.47 1.28 -11.42
C ALA A 89 -1.57 0.95 -12.44
N ARG A 90 -1.88 1.92 -13.31
CA ARG A 90 -2.77 1.68 -14.45
C ARG A 90 -1.99 0.95 -15.55
N ARG A 91 -2.52 -0.18 -16.02
CA ARG A 91 -1.98 -0.89 -17.19
C ARG A 91 -2.07 0.01 -18.42
N LYS A 92 -0.99 0.07 -19.20
CA LYS A 92 -0.95 0.83 -20.46
C LYS A 92 -1.73 0.13 -21.56
#